data_AF-A0A068UQM4-F1
#
_entry.id   AF-A0A068UQM4-F1
#
_cell.length_a   1.000
_cell.length_b   1.000
_cell.length_c   1.000
_cell.angle_alpha   90.00
_cell.angle_beta   90.00
_cell.angle_gamma   90.00
#
_symmetry.space_group_name_H-M   'P 1'
#
loop_
_entity.id
_entity.type
_entity.pdbx_description
1 polymer ?
#
loop_
_entity_poly.entity_id
_entity_poly.type
_entity_poly.pdbx_seq_one_letter_code
_entity_poly.pdbx_strand_id
1 'polypeptide(L)'
;MKNQLFTKTLNPGDVFVFPEGLIHFQFNFGKTNAVAFSAFGSQNPGVITIANAVFGSDPLISADVLAKAFQVDKKVIYLLEAQFS
;
A
#
# COMPACT_ATOMS: atom_id res chain seq x y z
N MET A 1 11.82 7.62 16.45
CA MET A 1 11.87 6.98 15.12
C MET A 1 11.27 7.95 14.11
N LYS A 2 11.92 8.18 12.96
CA LYS A 2 11.45 9.13 11.94
C LYS A 2 10.92 8.34 10.75
N ASN A 3 9.65 8.56 10.39
CA ASN A 3 9.07 8.01 9.15
C ASN A 3 9.58 8.86 7.98
N GLN A 4 10.58 8.36 7.26
CA GLN A 4 11.19 9.07 6.13
C GLN A 4 10.71 8.48 4.80
N LEU A 5 10.19 9.35 3.94
CA LEU A 5 9.79 9.00 2.58
C LEU A 5 10.97 9.18 1.62
N PHE A 6 11.23 8.15 0.81
CA PHE A 6 12.16 8.21 -0.33
C PHE A 6 11.37 8.02 -1.62
N THR A 7 11.48 8.97 -2.55
CA THR A 7 10.76 8.94 -3.83
C THR A 7 11.67 9.38 -4.96
N LYS A 8 11.53 8.74 -6.13
CA LYS A 8 12.24 9.10 -7.36
C LYS A 8 11.38 8.77 -8.57
N THR A 9 11.43 9.62 -9.60
CA THR A 9 10.92 9.28 -10.93
C THR A 9 11.89 8.32 -11.61
N LEU A 10 11.39 7.14 -11.97
CA LEU A 10 12.18 6.09 -12.61
C LEU A 10 11.99 6.13 -14.13
N ASN A 11 13.08 5.95 -14.86
CA ASN A 11 13.11 5.85 -16.32
C ASN A 11 13.56 4.45 -16.76
N PRO A 12 13.34 4.06 -18.03
CA PRO A 12 13.83 2.79 -18.55
C PRO A 12 15.34 2.62 -18.28
N GLY A 13 15.71 1.51 -17.65
CA GLY A 13 17.08 1.18 -17.26
C GLY A 13 17.46 1.54 -15.82
N ASP A 14 16.65 2.36 -15.12
CA ASP A 14 16.87 2.62 -13.69
C ASP A 14 16.59 1.36 -12.84
N VAL A 15 17.39 1.18 -11.80
CA VAL A 15 17.23 0.09 -10.80
C VAL A 15 17.03 0.71 -9.42
N PHE A 16 16.22 0.06 -8.60
CA PHE A 16 15.91 0.46 -7.24
C PHE A 16 15.69 -0.79 -6.36
N VAL A 17 15.71 -0.59 -5.05
CA VAL A 17 15.53 -1.66 -4.06
C VAL A 17 14.56 -1.18 -2.98
N PHE A 18 13.63 -2.04 -2.59
CA PHE A 18 12.88 -1.90 -1.35
C PHE A 18 13.47 -2.86 -0.31
N PRO A 19 13.95 -2.34 0.84
CA PRO A 19 14.30 -3.21 1.96
C PRO A 19 13.10 -4.04 2.42
N GLU A 20 13.38 -5.25 2.91
CA GLU A 20 12.34 -6.18 3.37
C GLU A 20 11.46 -5.56 4.46
N GLY A 21 10.15 -5.78 4.36
CA GLY A 21 9.15 -5.31 5.33
C GLY A 21 8.82 -3.82 5.26
N LEU A 22 9.50 -3.02 4.42
CA LEU A 22 9.18 -1.60 4.27
C LEU A 22 7.99 -1.36 3.32
N ILE A 23 7.10 -0.47 3.76
CA ILE A 23 6.00 0.03 2.95
C ILE A 23 6.55 0.80 1.75
N HIS A 24 6.08 0.46 0.56
CA HIS A 24 6.45 1.13 -0.68
C HIS A 24 5.27 1.21 -1.64
N PHE A 25 5.39 2.04 -2.68
CA PHE A 25 4.38 2.21 -3.72
C PHE A 25 5.03 2.55 -5.06
N GLN A 26 4.27 2.35 -6.13
CA GLN A 26 4.58 2.85 -7.47
C GLN A 26 3.36 3.59 -8.00
N PHE A 27 3.58 4.67 -8.76
CA PHE A 27 2.51 5.45 -9.37
C PHE A 27 2.93 5.89 -10.77
N ASN A 28 2.16 5.49 -11.78
CA ASN A 28 2.34 5.96 -13.15
C ASN A 28 1.56 7.27 -13.33
N PHE A 29 2.26 8.39 -13.26
CA PHE A 29 1.72 9.72 -13.56
C PHE A 29 1.94 10.15 -15.03
N GLY A 30 2.54 9.28 -15.84
CA GLY A 30 2.77 9.51 -17.27
C GLY A 30 1.51 9.36 -18.10
N LYS A 31 1.58 9.79 -19.36
CA LYS A 31 0.46 9.69 -20.32
C LYS A 31 0.38 8.34 -21.03
N THR A 32 1.38 7.49 -20.85
CA THR A 32 1.53 6.20 -21.53
C THR A 32 1.68 5.08 -20.52
N ASN A 33 1.46 3.84 -20.97
CA ASN A 33 1.66 2.66 -20.15
C ASN A 33 3.14 2.53 -19.74
N ALA A 34 3.37 2.11 -18.50
CA ALA A 34 4.68 1.82 -17.94
C ALA A 34 4.71 0.39 -17.42
N VAL A 35 5.86 -0.27 -17.53
CA VAL A 35 6.08 -1.64 -17.05
C VAL A 35 7.38 -1.66 -16.25
N ALA A 36 7.37 -2.36 -15.13
CA ALA A 36 8.55 -2.64 -14.31
C ALA A 36 8.65 -4.15 -14.08
N PHE A 37 9.88 -4.66 -14.04
CA PHE A 37 10.16 -6.04 -13.67
C PHE A 37 10.73 -6.07 -12.26
N SER A 38 10.19 -6.93 -11.41
CA SER A 38 10.64 -7.11 -10.02
C SER A 38 11.16 -8.53 -9.80
N ALA A 39 12.18 -8.65 -8.98
CA ALA A 39 12.69 -9.93 -8.48
C ALA A 39 12.74 -9.90 -6.95
N PHE A 40 12.60 -11.07 -6.33
CA PHE A 40 12.58 -11.22 -4.89
C PHE A 40 13.61 -12.26 -4.45
N GLY A 41 14.20 -12.08 -3.27
CA GLY A 41 15.15 -13.03 -2.68
C GLY A 41 14.50 -14.28 -2.09
N SER A 42 13.17 -14.42 -2.18
CA SER A 42 12.39 -15.54 -1.66
C SER A 42 11.51 -16.12 -2.76
N GLN A 43 11.36 -17.44 -2.78
CA GLN A 43 10.38 -18.14 -3.62
C GLN A 43 8.92 -17.85 -3.22
N ASN A 44 8.71 -17.37 -2.00
CA ASN A 44 7.41 -16.99 -1.47
C ASN A 44 7.52 -15.64 -0.75
N PRO A 45 7.64 -14.52 -1.48
CA PRO A 45 7.81 -13.20 -0.87
C PRO A 45 6.55 -12.70 -0.15
N GLY A 46 5.37 -13.22 -0.53
CA GLY A 46 4.08 -12.70 -0.07
C GLY A 46 3.81 -11.27 -0.58
N VAL A 47 2.56 -10.83 -0.48
CA VAL A 47 2.17 -9.44 -0.76
C VAL A 47 1.07 -9.04 0.23
N ILE A 48 1.22 -7.86 0.83
CA ILE A 48 0.19 -7.26 1.69
C ILE A 48 -0.20 -5.92 1.07
N THR A 49 -1.36 -5.87 0.43
CA THR A 49 -1.94 -4.61 -0.06
C THR A 49 -2.58 -3.88 1.12
N ILE A 50 -1.93 -2.85 1.64
CA ILE A 50 -2.28 -2.20 2.92
C ILE A 50 -3.75 -1.79 2.98
N ALA A 51 -4.27 -1.09 1.97
CA ALA A 51 -5.64 -0.61 2.00
C ALA A 51 -6.65 -1.77 2.05
N ASN A 52 -6.42 -2.83 1.27
CA ASN A 52 -7.26 -4.02 1.31
C ASN A 52 -7.12 -4.79 2.63
N ALA A 53 -5.91 -4.90 3.17
CA ALA A 53 -5.66 -5.57 4.46
C ALA A 53 -6.31 -4.83 5.64
N VAL A 54 -6.49 -3.51 5.55
CA VAL A 54 -7.08 -2.69 6.61
C VAL A 54 -8.60 -2.54 6.44
N PHE A 55 -9.09 -2.32 5.22
CA PHE A 55 -10.49 -1.95 4.95
C PHE A 55 -11.29 -3.04 4.21
N GLY A 56 -10.65 -4.10 3.71
CA GLY A 56 -11.29 -5.20 2.98
C GLY A 56 -10.90 -6.57 3.55
N SER A 57 -10.55 -6.64 4.83
CA SER A 57 -10.23 -7.91 5.48
C SER A 57 -11.47 -8.77 5.68
N ASP A 58 -11.29 -10.09 5.73
CA ASP A 58 -12.36 -11.04 6.07
C ASP A 58 -11.95 -11.87 7.31
N PRO A 59 -12.58 -11.67 8.49
CA PRO A 59 -13.62 -10.68 8.76
C PRO A 59 -13.08 -9.24 8.80
N LEU A 60 -13.98 -8.25 8.68
CA LEU A 60 -13.63 -6.83 8.80
C LEU A 60 -13.04 -6.50 10.18
N ILE A 61 -12.05 -5.61 10.21
CA ILE A 61 -11.57 -5.01 11.45
C ILE A 61 -12.69 -4.14 12.03
N SER A 62 -12.85 -4.14 13.35
CA SER A 62 -13.87 -3.32 14.01
C SER A 62 -13.75 -1.83 13.62
N ALA A 63 -14.85 -1.25 13.14
CA ALA A 63 -14.93 0.16 12.82
C ALA A 63 -14.63 1.07 14.01
N ASP A 64 -14.85 0.62 15.26
CA ASP A 64 -14.43 1.35 16.47
C ASP A 64 -12.91 1.45 16.57
N VAL A 65 -12.20 0.35 16.30
CA VAL A 65 -10.75 0.30 16.32
C VAL A 65 -10.17 1.18 15.22
N LEU A 66 -10.68 1.05 14.00
CA LEU A 66 -10.22 1.86 12.86
C LEU A 66 -10.52 3.34 13.06
N ALA A 67 -11.73 3.71 13.50
CA ALA A 67 -12.08 5.10 13.79
C ALA A 67 -11.12 5.72 14.82
N LYS A 68 -10.80 4.96 15.88
CA LYS A 68 -9.84 5.41 16.90
C LYS A 68 -8.42 5.52 16.36
N ALA A 69 -7.95 4.55 15.58
CA ALA A 69 -6.60 4.51 15.04
C ALA A 69 -6.34 5.62 14.00
N PHE A 70 -7.31 5.84 13.11
CA PHE A 70 -7.23 6.85 12.04
C PHE A 70 -7.71 8.23 12.49
N GLN A 71 -8.27 8.36 13.70
CA GLN A 71 -8.77 9.62 14.27
C GLN A 71 -9.85 10.28 13.41
N VAL A 72 -10.78 9.46 12.92
CA VAL A 72 -11.91 9.88 12.08
C VAL A 72 -13.21 9.30 12.61
N ASP A 73 -14.35 9.83 12.15
CA ASP A 73 -15.65 9.23 12.45
C ASP A 73 -15.82 7.87 11.77
N LYS A 74 -16.61 6.99 12.39
CA LYS A 74 -16.99 5.69 11.80
C LYS A 74 -17.58 5.80 10.40
N LYS A 75 -18.27 6.90 10.10
CA LYS A 75 -18.82 7.15 8.75
C LYS A 75 -17.73 7.13 7.68
N VAL A 76 -16.54 7.67 7.97
CA VAL A 76 -15.39 7.64 7.04
C VAL A 76 -14.87 6.22 6.89
N ILE A 77 -14.81 5.45 7.97
CA ILE A 77 -14.39 4.04 7.94
C ILE A 77 -15.33 3.22 7.05
N TYR A 78 -16.64 3.32 7.25
CA TYR A 78 -17.61 2.61 6.41
C TYR A 78 -17.52 3.00 4.93
N LEU A 79 -17.26 4.28 4.64
CA LEU A 79 -17.04 4.74 3.26
C LEU A 79 -15.79 4.11 2.63
N LEU A 80 -14.71 3.97 3.42
CA LEU A 80 -13.48 3.31 2.96
C LEU A 80 -13.70 1.81 2.78
N GLU A 81 -14.29 1.11 3.75
CA GLU A 81 -14.61 -0.33 3.66
C GLU A 81 -15.46 -0.65 2.41
N ALA A 82 -16.44 0.20 2.09
CA ALA A 82 -17.27 0.04 0.90
C ALA A 82 -16.51 0.16 -0.44
N GLN A 83 -15.28 0.70 -0.46
CA GLN A 83 -14.43 0.69 -1.67
C GLN A 83 -13.68 -0.64 -1.88
N PHE A 84 -13.62 -1.48 -0.84
CA PHE A 84 -12.88 -2.75 -0.85
C PHE A 84 -13.80 -3.96 -0.61
N SER A 85 -15.11 -3.74 -0.60
CA SER A 85 -16.16 -4.76 -0.45
C SER A 85 -16.68 -5.25 -1.79
#